data_AF-A0A1F5NN35-F1
#
_entry.id   AF-A0A1F5NN35-F1
#
_cell.length_a   1.000
_cell.length_b   1.000
_cell.length_c   1.000
_cell.angle_alpha   90.00
_cell.angle_beta   90.00
_cell.angle_gamma   90.00
#
_symmetry.space_group_name_H-M   'P 1'
#
loop_
_entity.id
_entity.type
_entity.pdbx_description
1 polymer ?
#
loop_
_entity_poly.entity_id
_entity_poly.type
_entity_poly.pdbx_seq_one_letter_code
_entity_poly.pdbx_strand_id
1 'polypeptide(L)'
;MRYFISIIGLSVGIVLVWKTFAIAQLFGSIDWAEEHLGSGGSYLLYKVIGIIFVILSALYIFGILDILLLPFRNLFGGFRRR
;
A
#
# COMPACT_ATOMS: atom_id res chain seq x y z
N MET A 1 13.78 -11.45 -9.24
CA MET A 1 13.03 -10.17 -9.30
C MET A 1 12.07 -9.98 -8.14
N ARG A 2 11.16 -10.92 -7.85
CA ARG A 2 10.15 -10.81 -6.76
C ARG A 2 10.75 -10.33 -5.42
N TYR A 3 11.76 -11.03 -4.91
CA TYR A 3 12.42 -10.66 -3.64
C TYR A 3 13.04 -9.26 -3.65
N PHE A 4 13.65 -8.84 -4.76
CA PHE A 4 14.26 -7.53 -4.89
C PHE A 4 13.22 -6.40 -4.90
N ILE A 5 12.15 -6.58 -5.69
CA ILE A 5 11.01 -5.64 -5.74
C ILE A 5 10.34 -5.56 -4.38
N SER A 6 10.13 -6.70 -3.73
CA SER A 6 9.54 -6.76 -2.40
C SER A 6 10.40 -6.05 -1.35
N ILE A 7 11.72 -6.24 -1.36
CA ILE A 7 12.63 -5.56 -0.42
C ILE A 7 12.52 -4.05 -0.58
N ILE A 8 12.54 -3.55 -1.82
CA ILE A 8 12.36 -2.12 -2.10
C ILE A 8 10.98 -1.65 -1.61
N GLY A 9 9.91 -2.38 -1.92
CA GLY A 9 8.56 -2.05 -1.48
C GLY A 9 8.41 -2.02 0.04
N LEU A 10 9.06 -2.96 0.74
CA LEU A 10 9.04 -3.06 2.19
C LEU A 10 9.85 -1.92 2.82
N SER A 11 11.01 -1.58 2.26
CA SER A 11 11.79 -0.40 2.68
C SER A 11 10.98 0.89 2.49
N VAL A 12 10.32 1.07 1.35
CA VAL A 12 9.46 2.24 1.09
C VAL A 12 8.29 2.27 2.07
N GLY A 13 7.61 1.15 2.30
CA GLY A 13 6.52 1.05 3.27
C GLY A 13 6.96 1.42 4.68
N ILE A 14 8.12 0.93 5.13
CA ILE A 14 8.71 1.30 6.43
C ILE A 14 8.98 2.81 6.49
N VAL A 15 9.56 3.40 5.45
CA VAL A 15 9.82 4.84 5.39
C VAL A 15 8.52 5.63 5.44
N LEU A 16 7.47 5.21 4.74
CA LEU A 16 6.14 5.85 4.80
C LEU A 16 5.58 5.85 6.22
N VAL A 17 5.67 4.72 6.94
CA VAL A 17 5.22 4.64 8.33
C VAL A 17 6.10 5.49 9.25
N TRP A 18 7.41 5.42 9.12
CA TRP A 18 8.34 6.15 9.98
C TRP A 18 8.27 7.67 9.76
N LYS A 19 8.14 8.11 8.51
CA LYS A 19 8.06 9.52 8.10
C LYS A 19 6.62 10.00 7.92
N THR A 20 5.63 9.30 8.49
CA THR A 20 4.20 9.69 8.39
C THR A 20 3.99 11.16 8.77
N PHE A 21 4.69 11.67 9.80
CA PHE A 21 4.55 13.07 10.21
C PHE A 21 5.02 14.06 9.15
N ALA A 22 6.17 13.79 8.52
CA ALA A 22 6.68 14.62 7.42
C ALA A 22 5.75 14.59 6.21
N ILE A 23 5.16 13.42 5.92
CA ILE A 23 4.16 13.26 4.85
C ILE A 23 2.90 14.05 5.19
N ALA A 24 2.39 13.94 6.41
CA ALA A 24 1.23 14.71 6.86
C ALA A 24 1.48 16.23 6.81
N GLN A 25 2.69 16.69 7.09
CA GLN A 25 3.05 18.11 6.94
C GLN A 25 3.15 18.56 5.48
N LEU A 26 3.59 17.68 4.56
CA LEU A 26 3.70 17.99 3.14
C LEU A 26 2.34 17.99 2.43
N PHE A 27 1.48 17.02 2.74
CA PHE A 27 0.17 16.85 2.09
C PHE A 27 -0.97 17.57 2.83
N GLY A 28 -0.77 17.92 4.10
CA GLY A 28 -1.79 18.56 4.92
C GLY A 28 -2.90 17.60 5.38
N SER A 29 -3.94 18.19 5.95
CA SER A 29 -5.14 17.48 6.40
C SER A 29 -6.05 17.12 5.23
N ILE A 30 -6.66 15.95 5.31
CA ILE A 30 -7.68 15.43 4.40
C ILE A 30 -9.03 15.58 5.10
N ASP A 31 -9.95 16.35 4.52
CA ASP A 31 -11.26 16.64 5.13
C ASP A 31 -12.05 15.37 5.48
N TRP A 32 -12.06 14.38 4.59
CA TRP A 32 -12.70 13.08 4.86
C TRP A 32 -12.13 12.38 6.10
N ALA A 33 -10.81 12.46 6.28
CA ALA A 33 -10.12 11.81 7.39
C ALA A 33 -10.40 12.53 8.71
N GLU A 34 -10.39 13.86 8.70
CA GLU A 34 -10.73 14.65 9.89
C GLU A 34 -12.20 14.46 10.30
N GLU A 35 -13.11 14.35 9.33
CA GLU A 35 -14.53 14.12 9.58
C GLU A 35 -14.84 12.72 10.15
N HIS A 36 -14.17 11.67 9.65
CA HIS A 36 -14.49 10.28 10.01
C HIS A 36 -13.60 9.70 11.11
N LEU A 37 -12.36 10.17 11.24
CA LEU A 37 -11.38 9.67 12.21
C LEU A 37 -11.13 10.67 13.35
N GLY A 38 -11.73 11.87 13.28
CA GLY A 38 -11.58 12.94 14.26
C GLY A 38 -10.32 13.78 14.02
N SER A 39 -10.04 14.69 14.97
CA SER A 39 -8.90 15.60 14.90
C SER A 39 -7.56 14.85 14.83
N GLY A 40 -6.79 15.11 13.78
CA GLY A 40 -5.56 14.37 13.46
C GLY A 40 -5.80 13.08 12.68
N GLY A 41 -7.03 12.85 12.21
CA GLY A 41 -7.43 11.69 11.42
C GLY A 41 -6.60 11.52 10.15
N SER A 42 -6.14 12.61 9.55
CA SER A 42 -5.27 12.59 8.37
C SER A 42 -3.93 11.92 8.66
N TYR A 43 -3.34 12.19 9.83
CA TYR A 43 -2.09 11.54 10.25
C TYR A 43 -2.28 10.03 10.41
N LEU A 44 -3.41 9.61 11.00
CA LEU A 44 -3.75 8.19 11.13
C LEU A 44 -3.95 7.55 9.75
N LEU A 45 -4.64 8.23 8.84
CA LEU A 45 -4.87 7.75 7.47
C LEU A 45 -3.54 7.53 6.73
N TYR A 46 -2.62 8.49 6.75
CA TYR A 46 -1.30 8.33 6.14
C TYR A 46 -0.52 7.16 6.75
N LYS A 47 -0.61 6.98 8.08
CA LYS A 47 0.04 5.85 8.76
C LYS A 47 -0.55 4.51 8.31
N VAL A 48 -1.88 4.42 8.23
CA VAL A 48 -2.60 3.21 7.81
C VAL A 48 -2.23 2.84 6.37
N ILE A 49 -2.16 3.83 5.47
CA ILE A 49 -1.70 3.60 4.08
C ILE A 49 -0.28 3.02 4.08
N GLY A 50 0.64 3.59 4.87
CA GLY A 50 2.00 3.07 5.01
C GLY A 50 2.03 1.61 5.48
N ILE A 51 1.22 1.28 6.49
CA ILE A 51 1.11 -0.09 7.02
C ILE A 51 0.56 -1.05 5.96
N ILE A 52 -0.48 -0.65 5.22
CA ILE A 52 -1.03 -1.45 4.11
C ILE A 52 0.06 -1.72 3.08
N PHE A 53 0.90 -0.73 2.77
CA PHE A 53 1.99 -0.88 1.81
C PHE A 53 3.04 -1.92 2.27
N VAL A 54 3.37 -1.92 3.56
CA VAL A 54 4.26 -2.93 4.18
C VAL A 54 3.63 -4.33 4.08
N ILE A 55 2.35 -4.45 4.42
CA ILE A 55 1.62 -5.72 4.37
C ILE A 55 1.58 -6.25 2.94
N LEU A 56 1.22 -5.43 1.95
CA LEU A 56 1.19 -5.83 0.54
C LEU A 56 2.57 -6.27 0.03
N SER A 57 3.62 -5.54 0.42
CA SER A 57 5.00 -5.89 0.07
C SER A 57 5.40 -7.25 0.67
N ALA A 58 5.00 -7.52 1.93
CA ALA A 58 5.22 -8.79 2.58
C ALA A 58 4.44 -9.93 1.91
N LEU A 59 3.15 -9.73 1.61
CA LEU A 59 2.32 -10.71 0.89
C LEU A 59 2.88 -11.04 -0.50
N TYR A 60 3.48 -10.05 -1.18
CA TYR A 60 4.14 -10.27 -2.46
C TYR A 60 5.38 -11.16 -2.33
N ILE A 61 6.14 -11.08 -1.23
CA ILE A 61 7.30 -11.98 -0.98
C ILE A 61 6.84 -13.43 -0.94
N PHE A 62 5.77 -13.69 -0.20
CA PHE A 62 5.22 -15.04 0.00
C PHE A 62 4.51 -15.60 -1.24
N GLY A 63 4.32 -14.79 -2.30
CA GLY A 63 3.60 -15.22 -3.51
C GLY A 63 2.09 -15.41 -3.30
N ILE A 64 1.54 -14.91 -2.18
CA ILE A 64 0.12 -15.02 -1.87
C ILE A 64 -0.71 -14.21 -2.87
N LEU A 65 -0.16 -13.09 -3.36
CA LEU A 65 -0.80 -12.29 -4.40
C LEU A 65 -1.01 -13.09 -5.70
N ASP A 66 -0.12 -14.03 -6.03
CA ASP A 66 -0.27 -14.86 -7.22
C ASP A 66 -1.53 -15.76 -7.09
N ILE A 67 -1.79 -16.28 -5.89
CA ILE A 67 -2.94 -17.13 -5.57
C ILE A 67 -4.24 -16.31 -5.58
N LEU A 68 -4.23 -15.13 -4.98
CA LEU A 68 -5.39 -14.22 -4.96
C LEU A 68 -5.78 -13.74 -6.38
N LEU A 69 -4.82 -13.62 -7.28
CA LEU A 69 -5.06 -13.19 -8.66
C LEU A 69 -5.47 -14.34 -9.59
N LEU A 70 -5.38 -15.61 -9.18
CA LEU A 70 -5.78 -16.76 -10.03
C LEU A 70 -7.21 -16.65 -10.57
N PRO A 71 -8.24 -16.27 -9.79
CA PRO A 71 -9.61 -16.13 -10.30
C PRO A 71 -9.74 -14.97 -11.29
N PHE A 72 -8.99 -13.89 -11.05
CA PHE A 72 -8.98 -12.69 -11.89
C PHE A 72 -8.13 -12.86 -13.15
N ARG A 73 -7.20 -13.82 -13.18
CA ARG A 73 -6.37 -14.11 -14.35
C ARG A 73 -7.20 -14.49 -15.57
N ASN A 74 -8.34 -15.14 -15.37
CA ASN A 74 -9.27 -15.48 -16.45
C ASN A 74 -10.02 -14.25 -16.99
N LEU A 75 -10.16 -13.20 -16.18
CA LEU A 75 -10.74 -11.91 -16.55
C LEU A 75 -9.75 -11.01 -17.31
N PHE A 76 -8.48 -10.98 -16.88
CA PHE A 76 -7.44 -10.15 -17.49
C PHE A 76 -6.61 -10.86 -18.58
N GLY A 77 -6.67 -12.19 -18.67
CA GLY A 77 -5.93 -13.01 -19.64
C GLY A 77 -6.55 -13.04 -21.05
N GLY A 78 -7.76 -12.51 -21.24
CA GLY A 78 -8.43 -12.44 -22.54
C GLY A 78 -7.81 -11.46 -23.53
N PHE A 79 -6.87 -10.60 -23.10
CA PHE A 79 -6.30 -9.52 -23.90
C PHE A 79 -4.95 -9.84 -24.57
N ARG A 80 -4.59 -11.13 -24.71
CA ARG A 80 -3.38 -11.54 -25.45
C ARG A 80 -3.69 -12.62 -26.49
N ARG A 81 -4.46 -12.24 -27.50
CA ARG A 81 -4.49 -12.92 -28.81
C ARG A 81 -4.43 -11.87 -29.92
N ARG A 82 -3.23 -11.55 -30.39
CA ARG A 82 -2.86 -11.38 -31.80
C ARG A 82 -1.35 -11.57 -31.91
#